data_AF-W9HCB4-F1
#
_entry.id   AF-W9HCB4-F1
#
_cell.length_a   1.000
_cell.length_b   1.000
_cell.length_c   1.000
_cell.angle_alpha   90.00
_cell.angle_beta   90.00
_cell.angle_gamma   90.00
#
_symmetry.space_group_name_H-M   'P 1'
#
loop_
_entity.id
_entity.type
_entity.pdbx_description
1 polymer ?
#
loop_
_entity_poly.entity_id
_entity_poly.type
_entity_poly.pdbx_seq_one_letter_code
_entity_poly.pdbx_strand_id
1 'polypeptide(L)'
;MHQAKPATIASTIRGIALLASVAQAALAGAAQAQTSARAAAPHAEEVNYLLSATATSAGQVAIGTLAAEQAGDERVRDLARRILAHHSEIGEELAGLAGSNGVEPVREIDPVTQRSIDWLRTLDGAAFDAVYVGIQEPALYTAGWIYQREARHGTDPAVRSAAAGEIDANEAFRERAGRLAEDLRAGLPDGQSDGQPEGLAPEDRMFLVYAMNVELSQVRLGEMAAEKAVTEPVRAFSRRMVEEHGRSGERFRRTAGAKGVAPLETVGPVQRRTRDRLEGLSGPAFDREYIMSQVIHHYEWFYRYEHASIHGRDPAVRELAATGAKSGKVHHDSVLAIVSDWGDGEIGGAAEHGDGHGAARQ
;
A
#
# COMPACT_ATOMS: atom_id res chain seq x y z
N MET A 1 -19.42 -92.43 -0.01
CA MET A 1 -18.38 -92.63 1.04
C MET A 1 -17.02 -92.60 0.38
N HIS A 2 -16.13 -91.79 0.93
CA HIS A 2 -14.66 -91.91 0.91
C HIS A 2 -13.84 -91.54 -0.33
N GLN A 3 -13.26 -90.34 -0.21
CA GLN A 3 -11.85 -89.98 -0.42
C GLN A 3 -11.22 -90.24 -1.79
N ALA A 4 -11.12 -89.17 -2.59
CA ALA A 4 -10.06 -89.02 -3.58
C ALA A 4 -8.83 -88.37 -2.91
N LYS A 5 -7.67 -89.03 -2.96
CA LYS A 5 -6.35 -88.41 -2.70
C LYS A 5 -5.71 -88.04 -4.04
N PRO A 6 -5.16 -86.83 -4.21
CA PRO A 6 -4.24 -86.55 -5.30
C PRO A 6 -2.78 -86.72 -4.85
N ALA A 7 -2.00 -87.30 -5.74
CA ALA A 7 -0.56 -87.47 -5.65
C ALA A 7 0.18 -86.12 -5.80
N THR A 8 1.28 -85.98 -5.09
CA THR A 8 2.23 -84.87 -5.17
C THR A 8 3.41 -85.27 -6.06
N ILE A 9 3.73 -84.53 -7.13
CA ILE A 9 5.08 -84.46 -7.72
C ILE A 9 5.35 -83.02 -8.20
N ALA A 10 6.61 -82.63 -8.05
CA ALA A 10 7.19 -81.30 -7.93
C ALA A 10 7.36 -80.45 -9.21
N SER A 11 7.46 -79.13 -8.95
CA SER A 11 8.40 -78.12 -9.50
C SER A 11 8.33 -77.71 -10.97
N THR A 12 8.08 -76.40 -11.24
CA THR A 12 9.10 -75.42 -11.70
C THR A 12 8.54 -73.98 -11.82
N ILE A 13 9.12 -73.09 -11.01
CA ILE A 13 9.57 -71.68 -11.20
C ILE A 13 9.13 -70.83 -12.44
N ARG A 14 8.76 -69.56 -12.12
CA ARG A 14 8.83 -68.25 -12.86
C ARG A 14 7.70 -67.82 -13.81
N GLY A 15 7.10 -66.65 -13.49
CA GLY A 15 6.46 -65.76 -14.47
C GLY A 15 5.55 -64.65 -13.92
N ILE A 16 6.11 -63.45 -13.65
CA ILE A 16 5.59 -62.10 -14.00
C ILE A 16 4.17 -61.74 -13.48
N ALA A 17 3.96 -60.95 -12.41
CA ALA A 17 4.19 -59.50 -12.21
C ALA A 17 3.41 -58.55 -13.14
N LEU A 18 2.85 -57.48 -12.54
CA LEU A 18 2.18 -56.30 -13.11
C LEU A 18 0.71 -56.45 -13.56
N LEU A 19 -0.21 -55.88 -12.76
CA LEU A 19 -1.34 -55.04 -13.21
C LEU A 19 -2.05 -54.41 -11.99
N ALA A 20 -1.30 -53.71 -11.13
CA ALA A 20 -1.88 -53.03 -9.96
C ALA A 20 -1.09 -51.79 -9.52
N SER A 21 -0.54 -50.98 -10.46
CA SER A 21 0.25 -49.79 -10.09
C SER A 21 -0.09 -48.50 -10.84
N VAL A 22 -1.04 -48.48 -11.77
CA VAL A 22 -1.33 -47.25 -12.53
C VAL A 22 -2.37 -46.35 -11.85
N ALA A 23 -3.20 -46.86 -10.94
CA ALA A 23 -4.25 -46.05 -10.29
C ALA A 23 -3.76 -45.24 -9.06
N GLN A 24 -2.63 -45.60 -8.44
CA GLN A 24 -2.10 -44.86 -7.28
C GLN A 24 -1.18 -43.68 -7.66
N ALA A 25 -0.64 -43.67 -8.87
CA ALA A 25 0.22 -42.57 -9.33
C ALA A 25 -0.57 -41.30 -9.71
N ALA A 26 -1.82 -41.44 -10.18
CA ALA A 26 -2.64 -40.29 -10.59
C ALA A 26 -3.20 -39.49 -9.39
N LEU A 27 -3.56 -40.17 -8.29
CA LEU A 27 -4.06 -39.52 -7.08
C LEU A 27 -2.92 -38.91 -6.23
N ALA A 28 -1.72 -39.50 -6.27
CA ALA A 28 -0.54 -38.89 -5.65
C ALA A 28 -0.08 -37.65 -6.41
N GLY A 29 -0.10 -37.64 -7.76
CA GLY A 29 0.27 -36.48 -8.57
C GLY A 29 -0.66 -35.27 -8.38
N ALA A 30 -1.97 -35.50 -8.24
CA ALA A 30 -2.94 -34.44 -7.96
C ALA A 30 -2.84 -33.90 -6.52
N ALA A 31 -2.54 -34.76 -5.55
CA ALA A 31 -2.27 -34.33 -4.17
C ALA A 31 -0.92 -33.59 -4.05
N GLN A 32 0.12 -34.04 -4.77
CA GLN A 32 1.41 -33.34 -4.83
C GLN A 32 1.26 -31.97 -5.50
N ALA A 33 0.48 -31.85 -6.58
CA ALA A 33 0.18 -30.59 -7.26
C ALA A 33 -0.66 -29.62 -6.41
N GLN A 34 -1.54 -30.14 -5.53
CA GLN A 34 -2.23 -29.33 -4.53
C GLN A 34 -1.32 -28.92 -3.35
N THR A 35 -0.30 -29.71 -3.02
CA THR A 35 0.67 -29.37 -1.95
C THR A 35 1.88 -28.55 -2.43
N SER A 36 2.19 -28.53 -3.73
CA SER A 36 3.21 -27.63 -4.32
C SER A 36 2.65 -26.25 -4.66
N ALA A 37 1.33 -26.06 -4.61
CA ALA A 37 0.73 -24.77 -4.27
C ALA A 37 0.78 -24.55 -2.74
N ARG A 38 1.97 -24.72 -2.13
CA ARG A 38 2.28 -23.95 -0.93
C ARG A 38 2.16 -22.50 -1.40
N ALA A 39 1.08 -21.83 -0.99
CA ALA A 39 0.71 -20.50 -1.46
C ALA A 39 1.98 -19.68 -1.68
N ALA A 40 2.26 -19.33 -2.94
CA ALA A 40 3.37 -18.44 -3.24
C ALA A 40 3.21 -17.23 -2.30
N ALA A 41 4.30 -16.83 -1.64
CA ALA A 41 4.23 -15.69 -0.73
C ALA A 41 3.54 -14.53 -1.46
N PRO A 42 2.58 -13.83 -0.81
CA PRO A 42 1.82 -12.77 -1.46
C PRO A 42 2.79 -11.77 -2.09
N HIS A 43 2.48 -11.32 -3.31
CA HIS A 43 3.32 -10.37 -4.03
C HIS A 43 3.53 -9.12 -3.15
N ALA A 44 4.76 -8.62 -3.06
CA ALA A 44 5.09 -7.51 -2.18
C ALA A 44 4.22 -6.26 -2.46
N GLU A 45 3.86 -6.01 -3.72
CA GLU A 45 2.91 -4.94 -4.08
C GLU A 45 1.51 -5.17 -3.49
N GLU A 46 0.97 -6.39 -3.62
CA GLU A 46 -0.32 -6.82 -3.05
C GLU A 46 -0.35 -6.60 -1.53
N VAL A 47 0.72 -6.98 -0.84
CA VAL A 47 0.85 -6.82 0.61
C VAL A 47 0.80 -5.36 1.01
N ASN A 48 1.57 -4.51 0.34
CA ASN A 48 1.63 -3.09 0.66
C ASN A 48 0.31 -2.38 0.30
N TYR A 49 -0.37 -2.77 -0.78
CA TYR A 49 -1.73 -2.31 -1.08
C TYR A 49 -2.68 -2.61 0.08
N LEU A 50 -2.75 -3.88 0.53
CA LEU A 50 -3.66 -4.31 1.60
C LEU A 50 -3.36 -3.59 2.92
N LEU A 51 -2.08 -3.35 3.23
CA LEU A 51 -1.69 -2.54 4.39
C LEU A 51 -2.17 -1.08 4.27
N SER A 52 -1.93 -0.42 3.12
CA SER A 52 -2.38 0.96 2.89
C SER A 52 -3.91 1.10 2.86
N ALA A 53 -4.62 0.16 2.22
CA ALA A 53 -6.07 0.19 2.07
C ALA A 53 -6.79 -0.02 3.42
N THR A 54 -6.33 -0.97 4.23
CA THR A 54 -6.87 -1.20 5.59
C THR A 54 -6.56 -0.02 6.52
N ALA A 55 -5.34 0.55 6.45
CA ALA A 55 -4.99 1.75 7.21
C ALA A 55 -5.85 2.97 6.81
N THR A 56 -6.10 3.15 5.52
CA THR A 56 -6.96 4.22 4.99
C THR A 56 -8.37 4.09 5.53
N SER A 57 -8.95 2.87 5.47
CA SER A 57 -10.29 2.63 6.01
C SER A 57 -10.37 2.85 7.52
N ALA A 58 -9.40 2.37 8.30
CA ALA A 58 -9.34 2.63 9.73
C ALA A 58 -9.28 4.14 10.05
N GLY A 59 -8.49 4.89 9.29
CA GLY A 59 -8.41 6.35 9.43
C GLY A 59 -9.71 7.06 9.08
N GLN A 60 -10.38 6.64 7.99
CA GLN A 60 -11.66 7.22 7.57
C GLN A 60 -12.80 6.90 8.53
N VAL A 61 -12.83 5.71 9.11
CA VAL A 61 -13.77 5.36 10.18
C VAL A 61 -13.57 6.28 11.39
N ALA A 62 -12.32 6.49 11.83
CA ALA A 62 -12.04 7.33 12.99
C ALA A 62 -12.39 8.81 12.76
N ILE A 63 -11.94 9.40 11.64
CA ILE A 63 -12.24 10.79 11.29
C ILE A 63 -13.74 10.98 10.98
N GLY A 64 -14.36 10.02 10.30
CA GLY A 64 -15.79 10.02 9.99
C GLY A 64 -16.67 9.95 11.23
N THR A 65 -16.28 9.15 12.23
CA THR A 65 -16.98 9.08 13.54
C THR A 65 -16.97 10.44 14.23
N LEU A 66 -15.80 11.08 14.33
CA LEU A 66 -15.69 12.41 14.93
C LEU A 66 -16.59 13.43 14.22
N ALA A 67 -16.56 13.45 12.90
CA ALA A 67 -17.34 14.43 12.12
C ALA A 67 -18.84 14.14 12.10
N ALA A 68 -19.26 12.87 12.16
CA ALA A 68 -20.68 12.53 12.30
C ALA A 68 -21.27 13.06 13.62
N GLU A 69 -20.44 13.19 14.66
CA GLU A 69 -20.82 13.74 15.97
C GLU A 69 -20.70 15.26 16.04
N GLN A 70 -19.59 15.82 15.54
CA GLN A 70 -19.17 17.20 15.84
C GLN A 70 -19.40 18.22 14.71
N ALA A 71 -19.61 17.78 13.46
CA ALA A 71 -19.87 18.71 12.34
C ALA A 71 -21.00 19.68 12.69
N GLY A 72 -20.93 20.94 12.25
CA GLY A 72 -21.98 21.94 12.44
C GLY A 72 -23.01 21.93 11.32
N ASP A 73 -22.51 21.92 10.08
CA ASP A 73 -23.28 21.85 8.83
C ASP A 73 -23.80 20.42 8.58
N GLU A 74 -25.12 20.27 8.36
CA GLU A 74 -25.74 18.97 8.12
C GLU A 74 -25.24 18.29 6.83
N ARG A 75 -24.80 19.07 5.82
CA ARG A 75 -24.23 18.51 4.59
C ARG A 75 -22.86 17.88 4.85
N VAL A 76 -22.08 18.48 5.74
CA VAL A 76 -20.79 17.92 6.20
C VAL A 76 -21.04 16.69 7.06
N ARG A 77 -22.00 16.75 7.97
CA ARG A 77 -22.39 15.60 8.80
C ARG A 77 -22.90 14.42 7.97
N ASP A 78 -23.72 14.65 6.95
CA ASP A 78 -24.19 13.60 6.03
C ASP A 78 -23.03 13.01 5.21
N LEU A 79 -22.12 13.84 4.70
CA LEU A 79 -20.91 13.34 4.02
C LEU A 79 -20.09 12.45 4.97
N ALA A 80 -19.86 12.90 6.21
CA ALA A 80 -19.10 12.14 7.20
C ALA A 80 -19.75 10.79 7.54
N ARG A 81 -21.07 10.75 7.72
CA ARG A 81 -21.80 9.49 7.95
C ARG A 81 -21.70 8.52 6.78
N ARG A 82 -21.73 9.02 5.54
CA ARG A 82 -21.60 8.18 4.33
C ARG A 82 -20.20 7.61 4.18
N ILE A 83 -19.17 8.44 4.34
CA ILE A 83 -17.77 8.00 4.33
C ILE A 83 -17.55 6.97 5.45
N LEU A 84 -18.02 7.25 6.67
CA LEU A 84 -17.94 6.33 7.81
C LEU A 84 -18.59 4.98 7.51
N ALA A 85 -19.84 4.97 7.04
CA ALA A 85 -20.56 3.74 6.75
C ALA A 85 -19.82 2.91 5.68
N HIS A 86 -19.46 3.57 4.56
CA HIS A 86 -18.75 2.92 3.46
C HIS A 86 -17.40 2.35 3.91
N HIS A 87 -16.56 3.14 4.58
CA HIS A 87 -15.25 2.68 5.04
C HIS A 87 -15.31 1.64 6.17
N SER A 88 -16.43 1.58 6.91
CA SER A 88 -16.65 0.48 7.88
C SER A 88 -16.92 -0.84 7.17
N GLU A 89 -17.69 -0.82 6.09
CA GLU A 89 -18.02 -2.01 5.30
C GLU A 89 -16.80 -2.51 4.50
N ILE A 90 -16.22 -1.66 3.65
CA ILE A 90 -15.05 -2.06 2.85
C ILE A 90 -13.83 -2.34 3.71
N GLY A 91 -13.69 -1.68 4.87
CA GLY A 91 -12.61 -1.93 5.81
C GLY A 91 -12.58 -3.37 6.30
N GLU A 92 -13.74 -3.95 6.61
CA GLU A 92 -13.83 -5.36 7.02
C GLU A 92 -13.65 -6.33 5.84
N GLU A 93 -14.13 -5.98 4.64
CA GLU A 93 -13.87 -6.76 3.42
C GLU A 93 -12.36 -6.83 3.12
N LEU A 94 -11.68 -5.68 3.08
CA LEU A 94 -10.24 -5.57 2.87
C LEU A 94 -9.46 -6.28 3.96
N ALA A 95 -9.93 -6.26 5.22
CA ALA A 95 -9.30 -7.00 6.30
C ALA A 95 -9.41 -8.53 6.11
N GLY A 96 -10.55 -9.01 5.61
CA GLY A 96 -10.74 -10.42 5.24
C GLY A 96 -9.84 -10.85 4.08
N LEU A 97 -9.70 -9.99 3.06
CA LEU A 97 -8.80 -10.20 1.93
C LEU A 97 -7.32 -10.18 2.36
N ALA A 98 -6.95 -9.27 3.27
CA ALA A 98 -5.64 -9.24 3.89
C ALA A 98 -5.32 -10.55 4.61
N GLY A 99 -6.24 -11.02 5.47
CA GLY A 99 -6.08 -12.30 6.17
C GLY A 99 -5.95 -13.51 5.23
N SER A 100 -6.76 -13.54 4.16
CA SER A 100 -6.71 -14.59 3.12
C SER A 100 -5.38 -14.58 2.35
N ASN A 101 -4.76 -13.41 2.24
CA ASN A 101 -3.43 -13.22 1.64
C ASN A 101 -2.28 -13.31 2.66
N GLY A 102 -2.54 -13.72 3.90
CA GLY A 102 -1.50 -13.86 4.94
C GLY A 102 -0.91 -12.54 5.41
N VAL A 103 -1.67 -11.44 5.29
CA VAL A 103 -1.31 -10.09 5.73
C VAL A 103 -2.15 -9.72 6.94
N GLU A 104 -1.51 -9.30 8.03
CA GLU A 104 -2.23 -8.76 9.18
C GLU A 104 -2.77 -7.35 8.84
N PRO A 105 -4.10 -7.14 8.85
CA PRO A 105 -4.71 -5.87 8.45
C PRO A 105 -4.40 -4.73 9.42
N VAL A 106 -4.26 -3.51 8.91
CA VAL A 106 -3.98 -2.32 9.73
C VAL A 106 -5.28 -1.78 10.32
N ARG A 107 -5.38 -1.84 11.65
CA ARG A 107 -6.47 -1.24 12.43
C ARG A 107 -6.02 -0.07 13.30
N GLU A 108 -4.72 0.15 13.39
CA GLU A 108 -4.12 1.26 14.12
C GLU A 108 -4.31 2.57 13.35
N ILE A 109 -4.64 3.64 14.05
CA ILE A 109 -4.73 4.98 13.45
C ILE A 109 -3.33 5.49 13.14
N ASP A 110 -3.11 5.91 11.90
CA ASP A 110 -1.84 6.51 11.48
C ASP A 110 -1.56 7.82 12.24
N PRO A 111 -0.32 8.12 12.66
CA PRO A 111 0.01 9.35 13.39
C PRO A 111 -0.34 10.65 12.63
N VAL A 112 -0.31 10.65 11.30
CA VAL A 112 -0.75 11.79 10.47
C VAL A 112 -2.26 11.98 10.65
N THR A 113 -3.04 10.90 10.53
CA THR A 113 -4.49 10.90 10.74
C THR A 113 -4.84 11.28 12.19
N GLN A 114 -4.09 10.78 13.17
CA GLN A 114 -4.28 11.15 14.57
C GLN A 114 -4.07 12.66 14.78
N ARG A 115 -3.06 13.26 14.13
CA ARG A 115 -2.85 14.71 14.18
C ARG A 115 -3.99 15.50 13.55
N SER A 116 -4.61 14.98 12.49
CA SER A 116 -5.85 15.56 11.94
C SER A 116 -7.00 15.51 12.94
N ILE A 117 -7.22 14.35 13.58
CA ILE A 117 -8.26 14.14 14.60
C ILE A 117 -8.06 15.10 15.79
N ASP A 118 -6.83 15.19 16.29
CA ASP A 118 -6.49 16.05 17.43
C ASP A 118 -6.74 17.52 17.10
N TRP A 119 -6.44 17.95 15.87
CA TRP A 119 -6.74 19.31 15.43
C TRP A 119 -8.25 19.54 15.30
N LEU A 120 -8.99 18.65 14.66
CA LEU A 120 -10.45 18.74 14.52
C LEU A 120 -11.16 18.83 15.87
N ARG A 121 -10.70 18.08 16.88
CA ARG A 121 -11.26 18.13 18.25
C ARG A 121 -11.18 19.50 18.91
N THR A 122 -10.27 20.37 18.48
CA THR A 122 -10.13 21.74 19.00
C THR A 122 -11.05 22.76 18.33
N LEU A 123 -11.78 22.35 17.29
CA LEU A 123 -12.58 23.23 16.46
C LEU A 123 -14.06 22.94 16.65
N ASP A 124 -14.91 23.93 16.40
CA ASP A 124 -16.36 23.78 16.44
C ASP A 124 -17.03 24.54 15.30
N GLY A 125 -18.29 24.19 15.02
CA GLY A 125 -19.11 24.84 14.01
C GLY A 125 -18.42 24.94 12.63
N ALA A 126 -18.50 26.13 12.03
CA ALA A 126 -17.98 26.38 10.69
C ALA A 126 -16.47 26.11 10.55
N ALA A 127 -15.68 26.33 11.60
CA ALA A 127 -14.25 26.05 11.57
C ALA A 127 -13.99 24.55 11.51
N PHE A 128 -14.70 23.76 12.32
CA PHE A 128 -14.64 22.29 12.24
C PHE A 128 -15.00 21.81 10.82
N ASP A 129 -16.12 22.31 10.30
CA ASP A 129 -16.66 21.89 9.00
C ASP A 129 -15.66 22.16 7.87
N ALA A 130 -15.10 23.37 7.82
CA ALA A 130 -14.12 23.77 6.81
C ALA A 130 -12.84 22.94 6.88
N VAL A 131 -12.33 22.66 8.08
CA VAL A 131 -11.14 21.83 8.28
C VAL A 131 -11.40 20.38 7.88
N TYR A 132 -12.55 19.81 8.26
CA TYR A 132 -12.89 18.44 7.92
C TYR A 132 -12.92 18.20 6.41
N VAL A 133 -13.64 19.03 5.65
CA VAL A 133 -13.73 18.85 4.19
C VAL A 133 -12.40 19.12 3.49
N GLY A 134 -11.60 20.06 4.01
CA GLY A 134 -10.24 20.33 3.51
C GLY A 134 -9.24 19.19 3.76
N ILE A 135 -9.48 18.35 4.76
CA ILE A 135 -8.72 17.11 4.99
C ILE A 135 -9.19 15.99 4.06
N GLN A 136 -10.50 15.88 3.85
CA GLN A 136 -11.10 14.76 3.12
C GLN A 136 -10.76 14.74 1.63
N GLU A 137 -10.84 15.89 0.95
CA GLU A 137 -10.58 15.94 -0.50
C GLU A 137 -9.18 15.40 -0.88
N PRO A 138 -8.06 15.88 -0.30
CA PRO A 138 -6.74 15.35 -0.65
C PRO A 138 -6.53 13.90 -0.19
N ALA A 139 -7.16 13.48 0.91
CA ALA A 139 -7.08 12.08 1.37
C ALA A 139 -7.76 11.11 0.39
N LEU A 140 -8.98 11.43 -0.04
CA LEU A 140 -9.72 10.63 -1.00
C LEU A 140 -9.07 10.70 -2.40
N TYR A 141 -8.48 11.84 -2.80
CA TYR A 141 -7.70 11.91 -4.03
C TYR A 141 -6.56 10.89 -4.05
N THR A 142 -5.73 10.84 -3.00
CA THR A 142 -4.61 9.90 -2.93
C THR A 142 -5.10 8.45 -2.89
N ALA A 143 -6.13 8.14 -2.09
CA ALA A 143 -6.68 6.79 -2.00
C ALA A 143 -7.18 6.27 -3.35
N GLY A 144 -7.84 7.13 -4.14
CA GLY A 144 -8.34 6.78 -5.47
C GLY A 144 -7.24 6.30 -6.42
N TRP A 145 -6.04 6.87 -6.34
CA TRP A 145 -4.91 6.42 -7.16
C TRP A 145 -4.39 5.04 -6.75
N ILE A 146 -4.34 4.75 -5.45
CA ILE A 146 -3.97 3.41 -4.95
C ILE A 146 -4.98 2.37 -5.45
N TYR A 147 -6.27 2.66 -5.35
CA TYR A 147 -7.34 1.77 -5.85
C TYR A 147 -7.26 1.54 -7.36
N GLN A 148 -7.03 2.59 -8.14
CA GLN A 148 -6.86 2.48 -9.58
C GLN A 148 -5.65 1.62 -9.98
N ARG A 149 -4.52 1.78 -9.28
CA ARG A 149 -3.33 0.98 -9.53
C ARG A 149 -3.60 -0.49 -9.26
N GLU A 150 -4.18 -0.81 -8.11
CA GLU A 150 -4.47 -2.18 -7.72
C GLU A 150 -5.49 -2.83 -8.66
N ALA A 151 -6.59 -2.17 -8.98
CA ALA A 151 -7.59 -2.68 -9.93
C ALA A 151 -6.98 -3.07 -11.29
N ARG A 152 -5.98 -2.31 -11.76
CA ARG A 152 -5.31 -2.50 -13.06
C ARG A 152 -4.18 -3.53 -13.01
N HIS A 153 -3.35 -3.49 -11.96
CA HIS A 153 -2.05 -4.17 -11.91
C HIS A 153 -1.94 -5.22 -10.80
N GLY A 154 -2.94 -5.31 -9.93
CA GLY A 154 -3.00 -6.29 -8.85
C GLY A 154 -2.91 -7.73 -9.36
N THR A 155 -2.53 -8.63 -8.45
CA THR A 155 -2.33 -10.04 -8.81
C THR A 155 -3.46 -10.93 -8.32
N ASP A 156 -4.04 -10.61 -7.16
CA ASP A 156 -5.20 -11.33 -6.62
C ASP A 156 -6.51 -10.81 -7.26
N PRO A 157 -7.29 -11.65 -7.97
CA PRO A 157 -8.53 -11.22 -8.61
C PRO A 157 -9.59 -10.65 -7.66
N ALA A 158 -9.67 -11.16 -6.42
CA ALA A 158 -10.62 -10.69 -5.42
C ALA A 158 -10.19 -9.31 -4.91
N VAL A 159 -8.90 -9.11 -4.65
CA VAL A 159 -8.37 -7.80 -4.23
C VAL A 159 -8.53 -6.74 -5.33
N ARG A 160 -8.24 -7.10 -6.59
CA ARG A 160 -8.52 -6.21 -7.73
C ARG A 160 -9.98 -5.82 -7.84
N SER A 161 -10.89 -6.77 -7.61
CA SER A 161 -12.33 -6.52 -7.67
C SER A 161 -12.77 -5.58 -6.55
N ALA A 162 -12.30 -5.78 -5.32
CA ALA A 162 -12.55 -4.89 -4.20
C ALA A 162 -12.01 -3.48 -4.49
N ALA A 163 -10.77 -3.37 -4.98
CA ALA A 163 -10.16 -2.11 -5.36
C ALA A 163 -10.96 -1.38 -6.46
N ALA A 164 -11.47 -2.11 -7.45
CA ALA A 164 -12.29 -1.54 -8.52
C ALA A 164 -13.64 -1.02 -7.99
N GLY A 165 -14.24 -1.69 -7.02
CA GLY A 165 -15.48 -1.27 -6.38
C GLY A 165 -15.37 0.06 -5.62
N GLU A 166 -14.18 0.39 -5.14
CA GLU A 166 -13.93 1.62 -4.39
C GLU A 166 -13.79 2.88 -5.25
N ILE A 167 -13.46 2.74 -6.55
CA ILE A 167 -13.06 3.87 -7.40
C ILE A 167 -14.19 4.93 -7.47
N ASP A 168 -15.39 4.51 -7.83
CA ASP A 168 -16.53 5.42 -8.04
C ASP A 168 -17.02 6.05 -6.73
N ALA A 169 -17.09 5.25 -5.66
CA ALA A 169 -17.52 5.72 -4.34
C ALA A 169 -16.53 6.75 -3.78
N ASN A 170 -15.24 6.46 -3.85
CA ASN A 170 -14.18 7.34 -3.39
C ASN A 170 -14.13 8.65 -4.21
N GLU A 171 -14.31 8.59 -5.53
CA GLU A 171 -14.41 9.78 -6.38
C GLU A 171 -15.65 10.62 -6.01
N ALA A 172 -16.81 10.00 -5.84
CA ALA A 172 -18.03 10.71 -5.44
C ALA A 172 -17.89 11.41 -4.08
N PHE A 173 -17.24 10.76 -3.10
CA PHE A 173 -16.95 11.38 -1.81
C PHE A 173 -15.98 12.54 -1.94
N ARG A 174 -14.91 12.38 -2.73
CA ARG A 174 -13.91 13.42 -2.98
C ARG A 174 -14.55 14.66 -3.60
N GLU A 175 -15.31 14.50 -4.68
CA GLU A 175 -15.97 15.61 -5.34
C GLU A 175 -16.94 16.33 -4.41
N ARG A 176 -17.68 15.57 -3.60
CA ARG A 176 -18.60 16.15 -2.63
C ARG A 176 -17.87 16.92 -1.54
N ALA A 177 -16.74 16.41 -1.05
CA ALA A 177 -15.88 17.13 -0.12
C ALA A 177 -15.37 18.45 -0.74
N GLY A 178 -14.89 18.40 -1.98
CA GLY A 178 -14.43 19.58 -2.72
C GLY A 178 -15.51 20.65 -2.89
N ARG A 179 -16.71 20.27 -3.36
CA ARG A 179 -17.85 21.19 -3.50
C ARG A 179 -18.26 21.81 -2.17
N LEU A 180 -18.29 21.02 -1.09
CA LEU A 180 -18.58 21.57 0.24
C LEU A 180 -17.49 22.52 0.73
N ALA A 181 -16.22 22.24 0.45
CA ALA A 181 -15.12 23.15 0.78
C ALA A 181 -15.27 24.50 0.06
N GLU A 182 -15.67 24.49 -1.22
CA GLU A 182 -15.93 25.70 -1.99
C GLU A 182 -17.14 26.48 -1.46
N ASP A 183 -18.26 25.79 -1.20
CA ASP A 183 -19.50 26.39 -0.67
C ASP A 183 -19.26 27.04 0.70
N LEU A 184 -18.60 26.32 1.62
CA LEU A 184 -18.31 26.82 2.96
C LEU A 184 -17.40 28.05 2.90
N ARG A 185 -16.48 28.11 1.93
CA ARG A 185 -15.64 29.29 1.70
C ARG A 185 -16.44 30.46 1.14
N ALA A 186 -17.33 30.22 0.18
CA ALA A 186 -18.12 31.27 -0.46
C ALA A 186 -19.18 31.89 0.46
N GLY A 187 -19.64 31.14 1.47
CA GLY A 187 -20.62 31.60 2.46
C GLY A 187 -20.07 32.51 3.56
N LEU A 188 -18.76 32.79 3.59
CA LEU A 188 -18.14 33.66 4.59
C LEU A 188 -18.28 35.15 4.19
N PRO A 189 -18.60 36.07 5.12
CA PRO A 189 -18.67 37.51 4.84
C PRO A 189 -17.34 38.07 4.28
N ASP A 190 -17.42 39.03 3.34
CA ASP A 190 -16.25 39.75 2.85
C ASP A 190 -15.44 40.37 4.00
N GLY A 191 -14.16 40.01 4.12
CA GLY A 191 -13.28 40.41 5.21
C GLY A 191 -13.17 39.41 6.38
N GLN A 192 -13.98 38.36 6.39
CA GLN A 192 -13.74 37.10 7.09
C GLN A 192 -13.31 36.05 6.06
N SER A 193 -12.14 36.23 5.43
CA SER A 193 -11.61 35.22 4.50
C SER A 193 -11.42 33.85 5.15
N ASP A 194 -11.39 33.81 6.48
CA ASP A 194 -10.86 32.68 7.21
C ASP A 194 -11.76 32.33 8.39
N GLY A 195 -12.90 31.67 8.12
CA GLY A 195 -13.39 30.63 9.05
C GLY A 195 -12.34 29.52 9.29
N GLN A 196 -11.20 29.61 8.60
CA GLN A 196 -9.94 28.95 8.88
C GLN A 196 -9.32 29.57 10.15
N PRO A 197 -8.80 28.79 11.11
CA PRO A 197 -7.99 29.35 12.18
C PRO A 197 -6.85 30.20 11.59
N GLU A 198 -6.52 31.35 12.21
CA GLU A 198 -5.36 32.16 11.81
C GLU A 198 -4.15 31.25 11.52
N GLY A 199 -3.67 31.21 10.27
CA GLY A 199 -2.54 30.36 9.90
C GLY A 199 -2.67 29.63 8.56
N LEU A 200 -2.04 28.46 8.50
CA LEU A 200 -1.89 27.65 7.30
C LEU A 200 -3.18 26.88 6.97
N ALA A 201 -3.58 26.84 5.70
CA ALA A 201 -4.75 26.11 5.24
C ALA A 201 -4.69 24.61 5.63
N PRO A 202 -5.83 23.95 5.91
CA PRO A 202 -5.88 22.55 6.33
C PRO A 202 -5.12 21.59 5.43
N GLU A 203 -5.32 21.73 4.12
CA GLU A 203 -4.66 20.94 3.10
C GLU A 203 -3.13 21.08 3.17
N ASP A 204 -2.61 22.30 3.31
CA ASP A 204 -1.19 22.58 3.40
C ASP A 204 -0.61 22.11 4.74
N ARG A 205 -1.33 22.32 5.84
CA ARG A 205 -0.93 21.89 7.18
C ARG A 205 -0.80 20.38 7.24
N MET A 206 -1.80 19.67 6.73
CA MET A 206 -1.78 18.22 6.72
C MET A 206 -0.77 17.65 5.74
N PHE A 207 -0.57 18.30 4.60
CA PHE A 207 0.49 17.93 3.67
C PHE A 207 1.87 18.04 4.33
N LEU A 208 2.17 19.10 5.08
CA LEU A 208 3.47 19.21 5.78
C LEU A 208 3.69 18.10 6.81
N VAL A 209 2.67 17.76 7.61
CA VAL A 209 2.75 16.65 8.57
C VAL A 209 3.01 15.32 7.85
N TYR A 210 2.26 15.08 6.78
CA TYR A 210 2.40 13.89 5.95
C TYR A 210 3.78 13.79 5.31
N ALA A 211 4.23 14.85 4.64
CA ALA A 211 5.53 14.90 3.97
C ALA A 211 6.66 14.63 4.96
N MET A 212 6.67 15.28 6.12
CA MET A 212 7.68 14.98 7.16
C MET A 212 7.69 13.51 7.59
N ASN A 213 6.52 12.84 7.64
CA ASN A 213 6.45 11.42 7.95
C ASN A 213 6.99 10.53 6.83
N VAL A 214 6.71 10.89 5.57
CA VAL A 214 7.27 10.25 4.38
C VAL A 214 8.79 10.33 4.37
N GLU A 215 9.35 11.54 4.59
CA GLU A 215 10.80 11.75 4.62
C GLU A 215 11.46 10.91 5.73
N LEU A 216 10.88 10.88 6.94
CA LEU A 216 11.37 10.04 8.04
C LEU A 216 11.32 8.54 7.70
N SER A 217 10.24 8.10 7.07
CA SER A 217 10.03 6.70 6.70
C SER A 217 11.05 6.23 5.67
N GLN A 218 11.32 7.06 4.66
CA GLN A 218 12.28 6.74 3.60
C GLN A 218 13.71 6.71 4.09
N VAL A 219 14.10 7.63 4.99
CA VAL A 219 15.42 7.56 5.61
C VAL A 219 15.59 6.23 6.37
N ARG A 220 14.62 5.84 7.20
CA ARG A 220 14.72 4.59 7.99
C ARG A 220 14.73 3.32 7.13
N LEU A 221 13.87 3.25 6.11
CA LEU A 221 13.85 2.11 5.18
C LEU A 221 15.12 2.06 4.32
N GLY A 222 15.58 3.23 3.86
CA GLY A 222 16.81 3.37 3.08
C GLY A 222 18.06 2.97 3.85
N GLU A 223 18.17 3.35 5.13
CA GLU A 223 19.28 2.94 6.01
C GLU A 223 19.34 1.42 6.16
N MET A 224 18.20 0.78 6.48
CA MET A 224 18.11 -0.68 6.56
C MET A 224 18.51 -1.34 5.24
N ALA A 225 18.05 -0.80 4.10
CA ALA A 225 18.37 -1.36 2.80
C ALA A 225 19.81 -1.12 2.37
N ALA A 226 20.43 -0.01 2.75
CA ALA A 226 21.85 0.23 2.50
C ALA A 226 22.75 -0.80 3.21
N GLU A 227 22.31 -1.29 4.38
CA GLU A 227 23.02 -2.32 5.14
C GLU A 227 22.73 -3.74 4.63
N LYS A 228 21.46 -4.06 4.33
CA LYS A 228 21.03 -5.44 4.07
C LYS A 228 21.02 -5.83 2.60
N ALA A 229 20.96 -4.87 1.67
CA ALA A 229 20.85 -5.20 0.26
C ALA A 229 22.07 -5.96 -0.27
N VAL A 230 21.86 -6.85 -1.23
CA VAL A 230 22.94 -7.70 -1.77
C VAL A 230 23.36 -7.32 -3.18
N THR A 231 22.48 -6.71 -3.97
CA THR A 231 22.78 -6.23 -5.32
C THR A 231 23.19 -4.75 -5.32
N GLU A 232 24.14 -4.38 -6.17
CA GLU A 232 24.61 -3.00 -6.26
C GLU A 232 23.51 -2.00 -6.68
N PRO A 233 22.61 -2.31 -7.64
CA PRO A 233 21.51 -1.40 -7.98
C PRO A 233 20.63 -1.07 -6.77
N VAL A 234 20.31 -2.06 -5.93
CA VAL A 234 19.46 -1.86 -4.74
C VAL A 234 20.21 -1.07 -3.66
N ARG A 235 21.50 -1.35 -3.43
CA ARG A 235 22.35 -0.55 -2.52
C ARG A 235 22.52 0.90 -2.99
N ALA A 236 22.72 1.11 -4.28
CA ALA A 236 22.86 2.45 -4.84
C ALA A 236 21.56 3.24 -4.70
N PHE A 237 20.42 2.61 -5.00
CA PHE A 237 19.10 3.20 -4.80
C PHE A 237 18.86 3.55 -3.33
N SER A 238 19.13 2.64 -2.39
CA SER A 238 18.89 2.89 -0.96
C SER A 238 19.75 4.01 -0.38
N ARG A 239 21.06 4.08 -0.73
CA ARG A 239 21.93 5.21 -0.35
C ARG A 239 21.37 6.55 -0.86
N ARG A 240 20.87 6.57 -2.09
CA ARG A 240 20.25 7.75 -2.68
C ARG A 240 18.97 8.15 -1.94
N MET A 241 18.14 7.19 -1.51
CA MET A 241 16.95 7.49 -0.70
C MET A 241 17.33 8.18 0.61
N VAL A 242 18.33 7.66 1.34
CA VAL A 242 18.80 8.25 2.60
C VAL A 242 19.26 9.70 2.40
N GLU A 243 20.08 9.95 1.38
CA GLU A 243 20.62 11.29 1.11
C GLU A 243 19.52 12.28 0.67
N GLU A 244 18.73 11.91 -0.33
CA GLU A 244 17.75 12.83 -0.93
C GLU A 244 16.58 13.10 0.02
N HIS A 245 16.05 12.06 0.69
CA HIS A 245 14.99 12.24 1.69
C HIS A 245 15.51 12.89 2.97
N GLY A 246 16.76 12.64 3.38
CA GLY A 246 17.37 13.34 4.51
C GLY A 246 17.43 14.86 4.29
N ARG A 247 17.93 15.28 3.10
CA ARG A 247 17.97 16.69 2.69
C ARG A 247 16.57 17.28 2.52
N SER A 248 15.62 16.52 2.00
CA SER A 248 14.22 16.95 1.83
C SER A 248 13.52 17.13 3.17
N GLY A 249 13.68 16.19 4.09
CA GLY A 249 13.16 16.25 5.45
C GLY A 249 13.62 17.47 6.23
N GLU A 250 14.88 17.90 6.08
CA GLU A 250 15.35 19.15 6.67
C GLU A 250 14.64 20.40 6.12
N ARG A 251 14.36 20.43 4.81
CA ARG A 251 13.62 21.53 4.18
C ARG A 251 12.17 21.56 4.70
N PHE A 252 11.50 20.40 4.72
CA PHE A 252 10.14 20.29 5.25
C PHE A 252 10.07 20.70 6.73
N ARG A 253 10.98 20.22 7.58
CA ARG A 253 11.03 20.61 9.01
C ARG A 253 11.21 22.12 9.19
N ARG A 254 12.07 22.76 8.40
CA ARG A 254 12.31 24.21 8.47
C ARG A 254 11.05 24.99 8.09
N THR A 255 10.41 24.64 6.98
CA THR A 255 9.18 25.30 6.51
C THR A 255 8.02 25.05 7.47
N ALA A 256 7.87 23.82 7.97
CA ALA A 256 6.86 23.47 8.96
C ALA A 256 7.05 24.25 10.27
N GLY A 257 8.28 24.33 10.78
CA GLY A 257 8.60 25.11 11.98
C GLY A 257 8.28 26.60 11.84
N ALA A 258 8.59 27.19 10.68
CA ALA A 258 8.23 28.59 10.38
C ALA A 258 6.71 28.83 10.31
N LYS A 259 5.91 27.78 10.14
CA LYS A 259 4.44 27.80 10.07
C LYS A 259 3.75 27.22 11.30
N GLY A 260 4.51 26.98 12.39
CA GLY A 260 3.96 26.43 13.64
C GLY A 260 3.46 24.98 13.52
N VAL A 261 3.96 24.21 12.56
CA VAL A 261 3.62 22.79 12.39
C VAL A 261 4.74 21.93 12.96
N ALA A 262 4.43 21.16 13.99
CA ALA A 262 5.38 20.26 14.64
C ALA A 262 5.59 18.97 13.84
N PRO A 263 6.83 18.41 13.82
CA PRO A 263 7.12 17.14 13.18
C PRO A 263 6.46 15.95 13.90
N LEU A 264 6.44 14.80 13.22
CA LEU A 264 6.17 13.50 13.83
C LEU A 264 7.51 12.81 14.11
N GLU A 265 7.66 12.23 15.29
CA GLU A 265 8.89 11.50 15.69
C GLU A 265 8.82 10.00 15.36
N THR A 266 7.64 9.52 14.96
CA THR A 266 7.33 8.12 14.72
C THR A 266 6.74 7.91 13.33
N VAL A 267 7.11 6.81 12.68
CA VAL A 267 6.52 6.38 11.40
C VAL A 267 5.18 5.67 11.60
N GLY A 268 4.35 5.65 10.57
CA GLY A 268 3.02 5.02 10.56
C GLY A 268 3.02 3.49 10.67
N PRO A 269 1.86 2.86 10.99
CA PRO A 269 1.73 1.41 11.10
C PRO A 269 2.06 0.67 9.81
N VAL A 270 1.71 1.23 8.64
CA VAL A 270 2.06 0.65 7.34
C VAL A 270 3.58 0.52 7.21
N GLN A 271 4.32 1.61 7.44
CA GLN A 271 5.77 1.62 7.32
C GLN A 271 6.45 0.76 8.40
N ARG A 272 5.89 0.68 9.62
CA ARG A 272 6.36 -0.26 10.64
C ARG A 272 6.24 -1.70 10.17
N ARG A 273 5.10 -2.09 9.59
CA ARG A 273 4.87 -3.46 9.09
C ARG A 273 5.72 -3.79 7.88
N THR A 274 5.90 -2.85 6.95
CA THR A 274 6.85 -3.02 5.84
C THR A 274 8.27 -3.24 6.39
N ARG A 275 8.71 -2.43 7.36
CA ARG A 275 10.02 -2.58 8.00
C ARG A 275 10.16 -3.95 8.69
N ASP A 276 9.18 -4.36 9.50
CA ASP A 276 9.24 -5.62 10.25
C ASP A 276 9.30 -6.83 9.30
N ARG A 277 8.57 -6.75 8.17
CA ARG A 277 8.65 -7.75 7.09
C ARG A 277 10.04 -7.78 6.45
N LEU A 278 10.61 -6.62 6.12
CA LEU A 278 11.97 -6.51 5.57
C LEU A 278 13.04 -6.99 6.55
N GLU A 279 12.85 -6.76 7.85
CA GLU A 279 13.78 -7.21 8.89
C GLU A 279 13.91 -8.74 8.91
N GLY A 280 12.82 -9.46 8.68
CA GLY A 280 12.80 -10.93 8.57
C GLY A 280 13.39 -11.50 7.29
N LEU A 281 13.73 -10.66 6.30
CA LEU A 281 14.27 -11.10 5.00
C LEU A 281 15.77 -10.88 4.88
N SER A 282 16.41 -11.61 3.96
CA SER A 282 17.84 -11.46 3.65
C SER A 282 18.12 -11.85 2.20
N GLY A 283 19.27 -11.44 1.67
CA GLY A 283 19.68 -11.84 0.32
C GLY A 283 18.74 -11.31 -0.77
N PRO A 284 18.60 -12.01 -1.89
CA PRO A 284 17.72 -11.58 -3.00
C PRO A 284 16.26 -11.37 -2.60
N ALA A 285 15.76 -12.10 -1.59
CA ALA A 285 14.40 -11.90 -1.08
C ALA A 285 14.22 -10.54 -0.40
N PHE A 286 15.25 -10.05 0.31
CA PHE A 286 15.25 -8.70 0.88
C PHE A 286 15.23 -7.64 -0.23
N ASP A 287 16.14 -7.75 -1.20
CA ASP A 287 16.23 -6.82 -2.33
C ASP A 287 14.89 -6.71 -3.07
N ARG A 288 14.26 -7.86 -3.33
CA ARG A 288 12.96 -7.94 -3.99
C ARG A 288 11.88 -7.22 -3.21
N GLU A 289 11.69 -7.58 -1.93
CA GLU A 289 10.65 -6.99 -1.11
C GLU A 289 10.87 -5.48 -0.92
N TYR A 290 12.11 -5.06 -0.71
CA TYR A 290 12.44 -3.64 -0.55
C TYR A 290 12.04 -2.84 -1.78
N ILE A 291 12.55 -3.18 -2.97
CA ILE A 291 12.25 -2.45 -4.20
C ILE A 291 10.76 -2.46 -4.53
N MET A 292 10.07 -3.59 -4.38
CA MET A 292 8.63 -3.67 -4.64
C MET A 292 7.81 -2.79 -3.68
N SER A 293 8.23 -2.70 -2.40
CA SER A 293 7.62 -1.72 -1.48
C SER A 293 7.87 -0.27 -1.91
N GLN A 294 9.01 0.01 -2.55
CA GLN A 294 9.31 1.35 -3.06
C GLN A 294 8.47 1.70 -4.30
N VAL A 295 8.08 0.73 -5.12
CA VAL A 295 7.20 0.96 -6.28
C VAL A 295 5.88 1.56 -5.81
N ILE A 296 5.19 0.91 -4.87
CA ILE A 296 3.87 1.34 -4.39
C ILE A 296 3.95 2.60 -3.53
N HIS A 297 4.92 2.71 -2.62
CA HIS A 297 5.05 3.89 -1.76
C HIS A 297 5.35 5.16 -2.57
N HIS A 298 6.32 5.12 -3.50
CA HIS A 298 6.62 6.30 -4.32
C HIS A 298 5.48 6.65 -5.27
N TYR A 299 4.67 5.66 -5.70
CA TYR A 299 3.46 5.90 -6.49
C TYR A 299 2.40 6.63 -5.67
N GLU A 300 2.05 6.11 -4.49
CA GLU A 300 1.07 6.72 -3.58
C GLU A 300 1.46 8.16 -3.22
N TRP A 301 2.70 8.33 -2.78
CA TRP A 301 3.16 9.62 -2.27
C TRP A 301 3.33 10.65 -3.40
N PHE A 302 3.73 10.21 -4.60
CA PHE A 302 3.78 11.08 -5.77
C PHE A 302 2.47 11.83 -5.96
N TYR A 303 1.32 11.14 -5.94
CA TYR A 303 0.03 11.79 -6.16
C TYR A 303 -0.34 12.76 -5.03
N ARG A 304 0.03 12.47 -3.78
CA ARG A 304 -0.22 13.42 -2.69
C ARG A 304 0.64 14.69 -2.80
N TYR A 305 1.90 14.55 -3.23
CA TYR A 305 2.77 15.69 -3.50
C TYR A 305 2.33 16.48 -4.74
N GLU A 306 1.90 15.79 -5.81
CA GLU A 306 1.37 16.42 -7.01
C GLU A 306 0.13 17.26 -6.67
N HIS A 307 -0.82 16.68 -5.92
CA HIS A 307 -2.01 17.39 -5.46
C HIS A 307 -1.66 18.67 -4.71
N ALA A 308 -0.80 18.58 -3.69
CA ALA A 308 -0.38 19.75 -2.91
C ALA A 308 0.37 20.80 -3.74
N SER A 309 1.08 20.39 -4.80
CA SER A 309 1.77 21.34 -5.69
C SER A 309 0.79 22.18 -6.53
N ILE A 310 -0.35 21.58 -6.90
CA ILE A 310 -1.38 22.20 -7.74
C ILE A 310 -2.38 22.98 -6.88
N HIS A 311 -2.85 22.37 -5.80
CA HIS A 311 -3.99 22.84 -5.00
C HIS A 311 -3.61 23.46 -3.65
N GLY A 312 -2.36 23.33 -3.21
CA GLY A 312 -1.89 24.00 -2.00
C GLY A 312 -2.09 25.51 -2.09
N ARG A 313 -2.27 26.19 -0.95
CA ARG A 313 -2.53 27.63 -0.91
C ARG A 313 -1.27 28.41 -0.58
N ASP A 314 -0.43 27.85 0.29
CA ASP A 314 0.82 28.47 0.68
C ASP A 314 1.91 28.27 -0.40
N PRO A 315 2.47 29.35 -0.96
CA PRO A 315 3.43 29.24 -2.05
C PRO A 315 4.67 28.41 -1.71
N ALA A 316 5.18 28.50 -0.47
CA ALA A 316 6.35 27.73 -0.06
C ALA A 316 6.03 26.24 0.11
N VAL A 317 4.80 25.91 0.54
CA VAL A 317 4.33 24.52 0.61
C VAL A 317 4.17 23.93 -0.79
N ARG A 318 3.57 24.68 -1.73
CA ARG A 318 3.43 24.25 -3.13
C ARG A 318 4.77 24.00 -3.80
N GLU A 319 5.76 24.86 -3.58
CA GLU A 319 7.10 24.70 -4.17
C GLU A 319 7.81 23.44 -3.64
N LEU A 320 7.72 23.19 -2.33
CA LEU A 320 8.23 21.96 -1.73
C LEU A 320 7.52 20.73 -2.28
N ALA A 321 6.20 20.79 -2.39
CA ALA A 321 5.38 19.72 -2.95
C ALA A 321 5.77 19.43 -4.40
N ALA A 322 5.94 20.46 -5.25
CA ALA A 322 6.36 20.31 -6.65
C ALA A 322 7.74 19.64 -6.75
N THR A 323 8.68 20.05 -5.90
CA THR A 323 10.03 19.46 -5.85
C THR A 323 9.98 18.00 -5.42
N GLY A 324 9.18 17.69 -4.40
CA GLY A 324 9.00 16.33 -3.91
C GLY A 324 8.28 15.43 -4.91
N ALA A 325 7.24 15.91 -5.60
CA ALA A 325 6.54 15.19 -6.67
C ALA A 325 7.51 14.80 -7.79
N LYS A 326 8.33 15.75 -8.24
CA LYS A 326 9.37 15.47 -9.25
C LYS A 326 10.35 14.38 -8.78
N SER A 327 10.80 14.48 -7.53
CA SER A 327 11.75 13.51 -6.96
C SER A 327 11.12 12.12 -6.82
N GLY A 328 9.91 12.05 -6.25
CA GLY A 328 9.15 10.81 -6.10
C GLY A 328 8.88 10.11 -7.43
N LYS A 329 8.56 10.87 -8.50
CA LYS A 329 8.45 10.29 -9.84
C LYS A 329 9.78 9.68 -10.31
N VAL A 330 10.89 10.41 -10.15
CA VAL A 330 12.21 9.90 -10.53
C VAL A 330 12.58 8.65 -9.72
N HIS A 331 12.24 8.60 -8.43
CA HIS A 331 12.45 7.43 -7.59
C HIS A 331 11.61 6.24 -8.03
N HIS A 332 10.33 6.47 -8.33
CA HIS A 332 9.41 5.45 -8.86
C HIS A 332 9.93 4.88 -10.20
N ASP A 333 10.32 5.74 -11.14
CA ASP A 333 10.91 5.32 -12.41
C ASP A 333 12.20 4.50 -12.19
N SER A 334 13.01 4.85 -11.19
CA SER A 334 14.25 4.14 -10.86
C SER A 334 13.98 2.72 -10.31
N VAL A 335 12.99 2.54 -9.45
CA VAL A 335 12.65 1.20 -8.94
C VAL A 335 11.99 0.35 -10.01
N LEU A 336 11.19 0.92 -10.92
CA LEU A 336 10.66 0.20 -12.07
C LEU A 336 11.77 -0.29 -13.02
N ALA A 337 12.81 0.52 -13.24
CA ALA A 337 13.97 0.09 -14.02
C ALA A 337 14.68 -1.11 -13.36
N ILE A 338 14.88 -1.07 -12.04
CA ILE A 338 15.47 -2.22 -11.29
C ILE A 338 14.59 -3.47 -11.44
N VAL A 339 13.26 -3.33 -11.37
CA VAL A 339 12.32 -4.45 -11.55
C VAL A 339 12.37 -5.00 -12.98
N SER A 340 12.47 -4.14 -13.99
CA SER A 340 12.55 -4.55 -15.40
C SER A 340 13.80 -5.38 -15.67
N ASP A 341 14.94 -4.98 -15.10
CA ASP A 341 16.21 -5.70 -15.26
C ASP A 341 16.17 -7.11 -14.65
N TRP A 342 15.29 -7.36 -13.66
CA TRP A 342 15.08 -8.71 -13.14
C TRP A 342 14.38 -9.65 -14.14
N GLY A 343 13.59 -9.09 -15.07
CA GLY A 343 12.89 -9.85 -16.12
C GLY A 343 13.79 -10.25 -17.29
N ASP A 344 14.84 -9.49 -17.57
CA ASP A 344 15.83 -9.79 -18.61
C ASP A 344 17.02 -10.63 -18.10
N GLY A 345 17.10 -10.83 -16.78
CA GLY A 345 18.19 -11.50 -16.10
C GLY A 345 17.74 -12.37 -14.94
N GLU A 346 16.76 -13.28 -15.15
CA GLU A 346 16.50 -14.33 -14.17
C GLU A 346 17.82 -14.98 -13.76
N ILE A 347 18.11 -14.79 -12.48
CA ILE A 347 19.44 -14.86 -11.91
C ILE A 347 19.87 -16.33 -11.90
N GLY A 348 21.00 -16.62 -12.56
CA GLY A 348 21.67 -17.91 -12.52
C GLY A 348 21.79 -18.44 -11.10
N GLY A 349 21.04 -19.51 -10.82
CA GLY A 349 21.00 -20.10 -9.50
C GLY A 349 19.95 -21.18 -9.28
N ALA A 350 19.45 -21.87 -10.31
CA ALA A 350 18.83 -23.21 -10.23
C ALA A 350 18.37 -23.67 -11.63
N ALA A 351 19.26 -24.30 -12.40
CA ALA A 351 18.87 -25.19 -13.48
C ALA A 351 19.94 -26.26 -13.64
N GLU A 352 19.86 -27.31 -12.82
CA GLU A 352 20.52 -28.59 -13.12
C GLU A 352 19.76 -29.27 -14.28
N HIS A 353 20.51 -29.50 -15.36
CA HIS A 353 20.43 -30.53 -16.40
C HIS A 353 19.07 -31.08 -16.90
N GLY A 354 18.92 -30.99 -18.23
CA GLY A 354 18.07 -31.87 -19.03
C GLY A 354 18.23 -31.61 -20.53
N ASP A 355 18.97 -32.47 -21.20
CA ASP A 355 19.36 -32.40 -22.62
C ASP A 355 18.19 -32.35 -23.63
N GLY A 356 18.46 -31.73 -24.80
CA GLY A 356 18.32 -32.47 -26.07
C GLY A 356 17.38 -31.92 -27.16
N HIS A 357 18.01 -31.55 -28.29
CA HIS A 357 17.50 -31.55 -29.68
C HIS A 357 16.43 -30.50 -30.06
N GLY A 358 16.47 -29.79 -31.18
CA GLY A 358 17.36 -29.81 -32.34
C GLY A 358 16.75 -28.98 -33.49
N ALA A 359 17.61 -28.31 -34.25
CA ALA A 359 17.52 -27.98 -35.69
C ALA A 359 16.27 -27.24 -36.26
N ALA A 360 16.52 -26.05 -36.84
CA ALA A 360 16.63 -25.80 -38.30
C ALA A 360 15.88 -24.54 -38.80
N ARG A 361 16.66 -23.67 -39.48
CA ARG A 361 16.44 -22.93 -40.76
C ARG A 361 15.10 -22.17 -40.94
N GLN A 362 15.05 -20.95 -41.46
CA GLN A 362 15.86 -20.27 -42.49
C GLN A 362 16.05 -18.79 -42.16
#